data_AF-A0A9P3MLV3-F1
#
_entry.id   AF-A0A9P3MLV3-F1
#
_cell.length_a   1.000
_cell.length_b   1.000
_cell.length_c   1.000
_cell.angle_alpha   90.00
_cell.angle_beta   90.00
_cell.angle_gamma   90.00
#
_symmetry.space_group_name_H-M   'P 1'
#
loop_
_entity.id
_entity.type
_entity.pdbx_description
1 polymer ?
#
loop_
_entity_poly.entity_id
_entity_poly.type
_entity_poly.pdbx_seq_one_letter_code
_entity_poly.pdbx_strand_id
1 'polypeptide(L)'
;MAGKMDGDFCLFLIGARANNPFPLGPSFASVGEVFQQAVRELEQETDKFGYLGGDYYVGMDTTRGSQTLAVMFWRSYDDLVAYANNQNLVHGSAWKRMTQLLRDSPDIGVWHESYAISAGQYEAIYVNCPQFGLGAAGKLVPAVGPLATSKGRMREGGCAKGTEGRGNEPATEGKGEEGGARKVSHSTGTCPMGF
;
A
#
# COMPACT_ATOMS: atom_id res chain seq x y z
N MET A 1 -4.17 -19.46 11.13
CA MET A 1 -5.38 -18.67 10.80
C MET A 1 -5.24 -18.12 9.39
N ALA A 2 -6.33 -18.00 8.65
CA ALA A 2 -6.38 -17.32 7.36
C ALA A 2 -6.93 -15.90 7.55
N GLY A 3 -6.37 -14.91 6.86
CA GLY A 3 -6.93 -13.56 6.82
C GLY A 3 -8.05 -13.46 5.79
N LYS A 4 -9.13 -12.76 6.15
CA LYS A 4 -10.26 -12.53 5.26
C LYS A 4 -10.72 -11.07 5.29
N MET A 5 -10.93 -10.52 4.11
CA MET A 5 -11.58 -9.25 3.82
C MET A 5 -12.95 -9.50 3.22
N ASP A 6 -13.89 -8.60 3.50
CA ASP A 6 -15.18 -8.57 2.85
C ASP A 6 -15.11 -7.56 1.70
N GLY A 7 -15.40 -8.00 0.47
CA GLY A 7 -15.35 -7.15 -0.72
C GLY A 7 -13.94 -6.81 -1.22
N ASP A 8 -13.90 -5.80 -2.09
CA ASP A 8 -12.69 -5.21 -2.64
C ASP A 8 -12.03 -4.31 -1.59
N PHE A 9 -10.72 -4.09 -1.73
CA PHE A 9 -9.99 -3.16 -0.87
C PHE A 9 -8.76 -2.61 -1.60
N CYS A 10 -8.09 -1.62 -1.01
CA CYS A 10 -6.82 -1.12 -1.51
C CYS A 10 -5.70 -1.38 -0.49
N LEU A 11 -4.59 -1.96 -0.97
CA LEU A 11 -3.34 -2.01 -0.26
C LEU A 11 -2.47 -0.84 -0.70
N PHE A 12 -2.09 0.01 0.25
CA PHE A 12 -1.22 1.16 0.03
C PHE A 12 0.10 0.95 0.76
N LEU A 13 1.19 0.94 0.01
CA LEU A 13 2.55 0.90 0.53
C LEU A 13 3.14 2.31 0.43
N ILE A 14 3.71 2.83 1.51
CA ILE A 14 4.40 4.11 1.50
C ILE A 14 5.65 4.04 2.38
N GLY A 15 6.74 4.63 1.92
CA GLY A 15 8.00 4.56 2.63
C GLY A 15 8.90 5.75 2.36
N ALA A 16 9.86 5.93 3.27
CA ALA A 16 11.00 6.81 3.07
C ALA A 16 12.27 5.98 2.98
N ARG A 17 13.18 6.36 2.08
CA ARG A 17 14.47 5.70 1.86
C ARG A 17 15.59 6.69 2.08
N ALA A 18 16.58 6.30 2.89
CA ALA A 18 17.83 7.04 2.97
C ALA A 18 18.75 6.64 1.81
N ASN A 19 19.24 7.63 1.07
CA ASN A 19 20.18 7.47 -0.03
C ASN A 19 21.64 7.67 0.41
N ASN A 20 21.85 7.96 1.70
CA ASN A 20 23.16 8.15 2.31
C ASN A 20 23.50 6.95 3.24
N PRO A 21 24.78 6.76 3.63
CA PRO A 21 25.18 5.68 4.53
C PRO A 21 24.76 5.87 6.00
N PHE A 22 24.15 7.00 6.37
CA PHE A 22 23.75 7.35 7.75
C PHE A 22 22.24 7.63 7.84
N PRO A 23 21.40 6.58 7.78
CA PRO A 23 19.96 6.68 7.51
C PRO A 23 19.09 7.25 8.64
N LEU A 24 19.68 7.66 9.77
CA LEU A 24 18.97 8.10 10.98
C LEU A 24 19.25 9.56 11.35
N GLY A 25 19.60 10.40 10.36
CA GLY A 25 19.84 11.82 10.56
C GLY A 25 18.57 12.64 10.90
N PRO A 26 18.71 13.88 11.38
CA PRO A 26 17.59 14.74 11.78
C PRO A 26 16.53 14.98 10.69
N SER A 27 16.95 15.07 9.42
CA SER A 27 16.01 15.22 8.29
C SER A 27 15.10 14.00 8.12
N PHE A 28 15.63 12.78 8.32
CA PHE A 28 14.86 11.54 8.22
C PHE A 28 13.84 11.44 9.38
N ALA A 29 14.25 11.83 10.58
CA ALA A 29 13.34 11.96 11.72
C ALA A 29 12.20 12.96 11.44
N SER A 30 12.52 14.12 10.86
CA SER A 30 11.52 15.14 10.51
C SER A 30 10.50 14.64 9.48
N VAL A 31 10.94 13.88 8.48
CA VAL A 31 10.05 13.21 7.51
C VAL A 31 9.13 12.21 8.23
N GLY A 32 9.69 11.39 9.12
CA GLY A 32 8.91 10.46 9.94
C GLY A 32 7.84 11.17 10.79
N GLU A 33 8.17 12.28 11.44
CA GLU A 33 7.22 13.05 12.26
C GLU A 33 6.04 13.58 11.45
N VAL A 34 6.29 14.11 10.25
CA VAL A 34 5.25 14.63 9.35
C VAL A 34 4.33 13.52 8.88
N PHE A 35 4.89 12.36 8.52
CA PHE A 35 4.10 11.19 8.15
C PHE A 35 3.22 10.70 9.31
N GLN A 36 3.79 10.62 10.52
CA GLN A 36 3.06 10.19 11.71
C GLN A 36 1.94 11.14 12.13
N GLN A 37 2.03 12.44 11.81
CA GLN A 37 0.92 13.39 12.01
C GLN A 37 -0.28 13.05 11.12
N ALA A 38 -0.05 12.73 9.84
CA ALA A 38 -1.12 12.34 8.93
C ALA A 38 -1.74 10.98 9.32
N VAL A 39 -0.92 10.01 9.72
CA VAL A 39 -1.41 8.71 10.23
C VAL A 39 -2.32 8.88 11.45
N ARG A 40 -1.94 9.72 12.42
CA ARG A 40 -2.78 9.95 13.61
C ARG A 40 -4.16 10.52 13.28
N GLU A 41 -4.27 11.35 12.24
CA GLU A 41 -5.58 11.83 11.76
C GLU A 41 -6.42 10.67 11.21
N LEU A 42 -5.82 9.75 10.46
CA LEU A 42 -6.49 8.56 9.95
C LEU A 42 -6.97 7.63 11.06
N GLU A 43 -6.13 7.41 12.08
CA GLU A 43 -6.43 6.53 13.21
C GLU A 43 -7.55 7.07 14.11
N GLN A 44 -7.77 8.39 14.13
CA GLN A 44 -8.84 9.01 14.92
C GLN A 44 -10.24 8.84 14.30
N GLU A 45 -10.32 8.72 12.98
CA GLU A 45 -11.57 8.75 12.21
C GLU A 45 -11.52 7.71 11.07
N THR A 46 -11.15 6.47 11.41
CA THR A 46 -10.90 5.36 10.45
C THR A 46 -12.07 5.15 9.47
N ASP A 47 -13.29 5.08 10.00
CA ASP A 47 -14.50 4.79 9.21
C ASP A 47 -14.81 5.92 8.22
N LYS A 48 -14.64 7.18 8.66
CA LYS A 48 -14.88 8.39 7.86
C LYS A 48 -13.98 8.43 6.63
N PHE A 49 -12.70 8.08 6.81
CA PHE A 49 -11.72 8.12 5.73
C PHE A 49 -11.62 6.81 4.95
N GLY A 50 -12.26 5.74 5.40
CA GLY A 50 -12.10 4.41 4.80
C GLY A 50 -10.73 3.80 5.05
N TYR A 51 -10.02 4.25 6.09
CA TYR A 51 -8.76 3.66 6.52
C TYR A 51 -9.04 2.46 7.42
N LEU A 52 -8.44 1.31 7.10
CA LEU A 52 -8.67 0.04 7.79
C LEU A 52 -7.53 -0.33 8.76
N GLY A 53 -6.52 0.53 8.87
CA GLY A 53 -5.32 0.30 9.68
C GLY A 53 -4.07 0.04 8.86
N GLY A 54 -2.93 -0.06 9.54
CA GLY A 54 -1.66 -0.32 8.91
C GLY A 54 -0.55 -0.63 9.90
N ASP A 55 0.50 -1.26 9.38
CA ASP A 55 1.69 -1.65 10.13
C ASP A 55 2.91 -0.90 9.61
N TYR A 56 3.86 -0.62 10.50
CA TYR A 56 5.06 0.16 10.21
C TYR A 56 6.31 -0.66 10.47
N TYR A 57 7.19 -0.69 9.47
CA TYR A 57 8.41 -1.46 9.48
C TYR A 57 9.60 -0.56 9.22
N VAL A 58 10.72 -0.89 9.85
CA VAL A 58 12.03 -0.30 9.57
C VAL A 58 12.89 -1.40 8.97
N GLY A 59 13.26 -1.22 7.70
CA GLY A 59 14.19 -2.09 6.99
C GLY A 59 15.60 -1.52 7.06
N MET A 60 16.52 -2.27 7.67
CA MET A 60 17.95 -2.00 7.58
C MET A 60 18.54 -2.93 6.51
N ASP A 61 18.68 -2.43 5.29
CA ASP A 61 19.27 -3.18 4.18
C ASP A 61 20.52 -2.47 3.66
N THR A 62 21.63 -3.20 3.57
CA THR A 62 22.89 -2.72 3.01
C THR A 62 22.91 -2.72 1.47
N THR A 63 21.99 -3.44 0.84
CA THR A 63 21.92 -3.65 -0.62
C THR A 63 21.01 -2.63 -1.29
N ARG A 64 19.78 -2.46 -0.76
CA ARG A 64 18.80 -1.51 -1.30
C ARG A 64 18.72 -0.21 -0.50
N GLY A 65 19.49 -0.09 0.58
CA GLY A 65 19.48 1.07 1.47
C GLY A 65 18.45 0.93 2.58
N SER A 66 18.68 1.61 3.70
CA SER A 66 17.75 1.60 4.83
C SER A 66 16.50 2.42 4.51
N GLN A 67 15.35 1.88 4.89
CA GLN A 67 14.06 2.45 4.55
C GLN A 67 13.00 2.17 5.61
N THR A 68 11.99 3.02 5.67
CA THR A 68 10.73 2.74 6.34
C THR A 68 9.71 2.20 5.35
N LEU A 69 8.78 1.39 5.84
CA LEU A 69 7.64 0.89 5.08
C LEU A 69 6.41 0.94 5.97
N ALA A 70 5.39 1.65 5.54
CA ALA A 70 4.04 1.51 6.04
C ALA A 70 3.23 0.63 5.08
N VAL A 71 2.62 -0.42 5.61
CA VAL A 71 1.67 -1.29 4.91
C VAL A 71 0.29 -0.88 5.39
N MET A 72 -0.46 -0.17 4.56
CA MET A 72 -1.73 0.44 4.93
C MET A 72 -2.89 -0.17 4.14
N PHE A 73 -3.99 -0.46 4.81
CA PHE A 73 -5.19 -1.01 4.19
C PHE A 73 -6.29 0.04 4.15
N TRP A 74 -6.98 0.11 3.02
CA TRP A 74 -8.06 1.04 2.75
C TRP A 74 -9.26 0.30 2.20
N ARG A 75 -10.46 0.78 2.54
CA ARG A 75 -11.73 0.22 2.06
C ARG A 75 -11.84 0.26 0.53
N SER A 76 -11.27 1.28 -0.10
CA SER A 76 -11.20 1.38 -1.56
C SER A 76 -10.05 2.27 -2.00
N TYR A 77 -9.68 2.20 -3.28
CA TYR A 77 -8.72 3.14 -3.86
C TYR A 77 -9.28 4.57 -3.89
N ASP A 78 -10.58 4.72 -4.12
CA ASP A 78 -11.24 6.03 -4.15
C ASP A 78 -11.22 6.71 -2.78
N ASP A 79 -11.41 5.96 -1.68
CA ASP A 79 -11.28 6.47 -0.32
C ASP A 79 -9.86 7.02 -0.05
N LEU A 80 -8.82 6.26 -0.47
CA LEU A 80 -7.42 6.68 -0.37
C LEU A 80 -7.17 7.99 -1.14
N VAL A 81 -7.61 8.05 -2.40
CA VAL A 81 -7.43 9.25 -3.26
C VAL A 81 -8.20 10.44 -2.70
N ALA A 82 -9.42 10.23 -2.21
CA ALA A 82 -10.24 11.28 -1.62
C ALA A 82 -9.59 11.88 -0.37
N TYR A 83 -9.01 11.05 0.50
CA TYR A 83 -8.23 11.52 1.64
C TYR A 83 -7.00 12.32 1.19
N ALA A 84 -6.21 11.74 0.28
CA ALA A 84 -4.95 12.34 -0.14
C ALA A 84 -5.11 13.69 -0.85
N ASN A 85 -6.20 13.87 -1.62
CA ASN A 85 -6.46 15.11 -2.35
C ASN A 85 -7.17 16.19 -1.52
N ASN A 86 -7.60 15.90 -0.28
CA ASN A 86 -8.30 16.86 0.55
C ASN A 86 -7.34 17.84 1.25
N GLN A 87 -7.20 19.03 0.67
CA GLN A 87 -6.30 20.08 1.17
C GLN A 87 -6.68 20.66 2.54
N ASN A 88 -7.89 20.38 3.04
CA ASN A 88 -8.37 20.87 4.34
C ASN A 88 -8.04 19.92 5.50
N LEU A 89 -7.47 18.75 5.21
CA LEU A 89 -7.05 17.78 6.22
C LEU A 89 -5.61 18.04 6.67
N VAL A 90 -5.23 17.43 7.80
CA VAL A 90 -3.84 17.44 8.30
C VAL A 90 -2.90 16.95 7.20
N HIS A 91 -3.30 15.93 6.43
CA HIS A 91 -2.54 15.44 5.28
C HIS A 91 -2.12 16.55 4.30
N GLY A 92 -3.01 17.47 3.92
CA GLY A 92 -2.70 18.54 2.96
C GLY A 92 -1.61 19.48 3.48
N SER A 93 -1.66 19.83 4.76
CA SER A 93 -0.63 20.65 5.41
C SER A 93 0.69 19.88 5.61
N ALA A 94 0.59 18.61 6.00
CA ALA A 94 1.72 17.70 6.15
C ALA A 94 2.45 17.50 4.82
N TRP A 95 1.70 17.35 3.72
CA TRP A 95 2.26 17.20 2.39
C TRP A 95 3.06 18.41 1.92
N LYS A 96 2.57 19.63 2.19
CA LYS A 96 3.32 20.87 1.92
C LYS A 96 4.64 20.90 2.69
N ARG A 97 4.62 20.54 3.97
CA ARG A 97 5.84 20.45 4.81
C ARG A 97 6.78 19.34 4.32
N MET A 98 6.24 18.18 3.96
CA MET A 98 7.01 17.05 3.42
C MET A 98 7.75 17.45 2.14
N THR A 99 7.04 18.09 1.21
CA THR A 99 7.62 18.54 -0.06
C THR A 99 8.76 19.54 0.15
N GLN A 100 8.63 20.44 1.13
CA GLN A 100 9.72 21.35 1.49
C GLN A 100 10.92 20.60 2.07
N LEU A 101 10.70 19.68 3.02
CA LEU A 101 11.77 18.87 3.63
C LEU A 101 12.53 18.04 2.59
N LEU A 102 11.82 17.41 1.65
CA LEU A 102 12.43 16.60 0.58
C LEU A 102 13.22 17.44 -0.41
N ARG A 103 12.79 18.68 -0.67
CA ARG A 103 13.56 19.63 -1.50
C ARG A 103 14.89 19.99 -0.84
N ASP A 104 14.87 20.18 0.47
CA ASP A 104 16.05 20.59 1.25
C ASP A 104 16.95 19.41 1.64
N SER A 105 16.46 18.16 1.49
CA SER A 105 17.16 16.91 1.85
C SER A 105 17.17 15.91 0.69
N PRO A 106 18.00 16.12 -0.36
CA PRO A 106 18.04 15.27 -1.56
C PRO A 106 18.53 13.83 -1.29
N ASP A 107 19.08 13.60 -0.11
CA ASP A 107 19.51 12.30 0.40
C ASP A 107 18.36 11.46 0.96
N ILE A 108 17.13 11.96 0.94
CA ILE A 108 15.92 11.23 1.34
C ILE A 108 14.98 11.10 0.15
N GLY A 109 14.62 9.86 -0.18
CA GLY A 109 13.54 9.55 -1.12
C GLY A 109 12.25 9.23 -0.36
N VAL A 110 11.11 9.59 -0.94
CA VAL A 110 9.78 9.08 -0.52
C VAL A 110 9.16 8.38 -1.72
N TRP A 111 8.48 7.28 -1.47
CA TRP A 111 7.85 6.45 -2.49
C TRP A 111 6.52 5.92 -1.98
N HIS A 112 5.61 5.59 -2.90
CA HIS A 112 4.39 4.88 -2.58
C HIS A 112 3.93 3.99 -3.74
N GLU A 113 3.16 2.96 -3.43
CA GLU A 113 2.55 2.02 -4.37
C GLU A 113 1.11 1.74 -3.90
N SER A 114 0.16 1.81 -4.82
CA SER A 114 -1.26 1.54 -4.54
C SER A 114 -1.72 0.34 -5.35
N TYR A 115 -2.32 -0.64 -4.69
CA TYR A 115 -2.88 -1.84 -5.29
C TYR A 115 -4.36 -1.93 -5.00
N ALA A 116 -5.19 -1.79 -6.03
CA ALA A 116 -6.62 -2.11 -5.94
C ALA A 116 -6.78 -3.64 -6.06
N ILE A 117 -7.33 -4.27 -5.03
CA ILE A 117 -7.43 -5.72 -4.92
C ILE A 117 -8.91 -6.10 -4.90
N SER A 118 -9.33 -6.80 -5.95
CA SER A 118 -10.68 -7.34 -6.01
C SER A 118 -10.88 -8.48 -5.01
N ALA A 119 -12.12 -8.67 -4.56
CA ALA A 119 -12.52 -9.76 -3.70
C ALA A 119 -12.04 -11.11 -4.27
N GLY A 120 -11.24 -11.84 -3.49
CA GLY A 120 -10.70 -13.15 -3.91
C GLY A 120 -9.51 -13.07 -4.87
N GLN A 121 -8.84 -11.93 -4.96
CA GLN A 121 -7.55 -11.77 -5.67
C GLN A 121 -6.38 -11.58 -4.68
N TYR A 122 -6.42 -12.29 -3.56
CA TYR A 122 -5.37 -12.29 -2.55
C TYR A 122 -5.41 -13.58 -1.73
N GLU A 123 -4.32 -13.88 -1.02
CA GLU A 123 -4.31 -14.94 0.00
C GLU A 123 -3.46 -14.50 1.19
N ALA A 124 -3.89 -14.85 2.41
CA ALA A 124 -3.16 -14.51 3.64
C ALA A 124 -3.22 -15.65 4.66
N ILE A 125 -2.07 -15.97 5.24
CA ILE A 125 -1.92 -17.02 6.26
C ILE A 125 -1.07 -16.52 7.43
N TYR A 126 -1.48 -16.89 8.64
CA TYR A 126 -0.86 -16.51 9.89
C TYR A 126 -0.63 -17.75 10.75
N VAL A 127 0.62 -18.01 11.15
CA VAL A 127 1.02 -19.17 11.97
C VAL A 127 1.84 -18.65 13.14
N ASN A 128 1.34 -18.83 14.37
CA ASN A 128 1.99 -18.36 15.60
C ASN A 128 2.31 -16.85 15.61
N CYS A 129 1.51 -16.05 14.90
CA CYS A 129 1.63 -14.59 14.89
C CYS A 129 0.50 -13.95 15.71
N PRO A 130 0.74 -12.79 16.34
CA PRO A 130 -0.35 -11.91 16.78
C PRO A 130 -1.17 -11.43 15.57
N GLN A 131 -2.30 -10.76 15.80
CA GLN A 131 -3.10 -10.17 14.73
C GLN A 131 -2.38 -8.91 14.19
N PHE A 132 -2.04 -8.92 12.90
CA PHE A 132 -1.42 -7.81 12.16
C PHE A 132 -1.74 -7.94 10.67
N GLY A 133 -1.33 -6.97 9.87
CA GLY A 133 -1.49 -6.96 8.42
C GLY A 133 -2.95 -7.03 8.00
N LEU A 134 -3.22 -7.79 6.93
CA LEU A 134 -4.57 -8.02 6.44
C LEU A 134 -5.48 -8.69 7.50
N GLY A 135 -4.88 -9.45 8.42
CA GLY A 135 -5.61 -10.10 9.51
C GLY A 135 -6.16 -9.12 10.53
N ALA A 136 -5.52 -7.97 10.70
CA ALA A 136 -5.99 -6.86 11.55
C ALA A 136 -6.98 -5.94 10.80
N ALA A 137 -6.72 -5.66 9.53
CA ALA A 137 -7.61 -4.85 8.68
C ALA A 137 -8.95 -5.54 8.38
N GLY A 138 -8.96 -6.87 8.38
CA GLY A 138 -10.15 -7.69 8.20
C GLY A 138 -10.41 -8.59 9.41
N LYS A 139 -10.58 -9.89 9.14
CA LYS A 139 -10.85 -10.91 10.16
C LYS A 139 -9.93 -12.12 10.00
N LEU A 140 -9.59 -12.75 11.12
CA LEU A 140 -8.90 -14.04 11.16
C LEU A 140 -9.91 -15.18 11.32
N VAL A 141 -9.83 -16.18 10.44
CA VAL A 141 -10.65 -17.40 10.50
C VAL A 141 -9.78 -18.66 10.52
N PRO A 142 -10.29 -19.81 11.03
CA PRO A 142 -9.55 -21.07 10.97
C PRO A 142 -9.14 -21.44 9.53
N ALA A 143 -7.86 -21.75 9.32
CA ALA A 143 -7.31 -22.12 8.02
C ALA A 143 -7.49 -23.64 7.77
N VAL A 144 -8.74 -24.08 7.67
CA VAL A 144 -9.13 -25.50 7.50
C VAL A 144 -10.01 -25.68 6.27
N GLY A 145 -10.22 -26.94 5.85
CA GLY A 145 -11.07 -27.26 4.70
C GLY A 145 -10.57 -26.56 3.43
N PRO A 146 -11.43 -25.83 2.68
CA PRO A 146 -11.01 -25.05 1.51
C PRO A 146 -9.88 -24.05 1.81
N LEU A 147 -9.78 -23.51 3.03
CA LEU A 147 -8.76 -22.52 3.40
C LEU A 147 -7.42 -23.14 3.83
N ALA A 148 -7.30 -24.46 3.85
CA ALA A 148 -6.08 -25.16 4.25
C ALA A 148 -4.91 -24.97 3.27
N THR A 149 -5.20 -24.63 2.00
CA THR A 149 -4.19 -24.46 0.95
C THR A 149 -4.12 -23.01 0.47
N SER A 150 -2.96 -22.58 -0.04
CA SER A 150 -2.79 -21.23 -0.63
C SER A 150 -3.78 -21.00 -1.78
N LYS A 151 -3.89 -21.95 -2.73
CA LYS A 151 -4.87 -21.88 -3.83
C LYS A 151 -6.32 -21.80 -3.34
N GLY A 152 -6.65 -22.50 -2.27
CA GLY A 152 -7.97 -22.47 -1.69
C GLY A 152 -8.28 -21.12 -1.01
N ARG A 153 -7.32 -20.54 -0.28
CA ARG A 153 -7.45 -19.17 0.25
C ARG A 153 -7.56 -18.12 -0.85
N MET A 154 -6.80 -18.27 -1.94
CA MET A 154 -6.91 -17.38 -3.11
C MET A 154 -8.33 -17.39 -3.67
N ARG A 155 -8.92 -18.58 -3.86
CA ARG A 155 -10.29 -18.73 -4.38
C ARG A 155 -11.37 -18.19 -3.43
N GLU A 156 -11.21 -18.42 -2.13
CA GLU A 156 -12.22 -18.13 -1.10
C GLU A 156 -12.03 -16.78 -0.40
N GLY A 157 -10.98 -16.04 -0.74
CA GLY A 157 -10.62 -14.77 -0.11
C GLY A 157 -11.71 -13.71 -0.26
N GLY A 158 -12.48 -13.72 -1.34
CA GLY A 158 -13.57 -12.78 -1.53
C GLY A 158 -14.86 -13.29 -0.88
N CYS A 159 -15.39 -12.59 0.13
CA CYS A 159 -16.82 -12.74 0.42
C CYS A 159 -17.61 -11.93 -0.63
N ALA A 160 -17.77 -12.46 -1.83
CA ALA A 160 -18.73 -11.96 -2.80
C ALA A 160 -19.90 -12.95 -2.88
N LYS A 161 -20.97 -12.69 -2.13
CA LYS A 161 -22.26 -13.34 -2.41
C LYS A 161 -22.89 -12.64 -3.61
N GLY A 162 -22.97 -13.38 -4.72
CA GLY A 162 -23.91 -13.14 -5.81
C GLY A 162 -23.32 -12.41 -7.02
N THR A 163 -23.21 -13.12 -8.14
CA THR A 163 -23.81 -12.69 -9.41
C THR A 163 -23.88 -13.88 -10.34
N GLU A 164 -25.10 -14.12 -10.82
CA GLU A 164 -25.45 -15.07 -11.87
C GLU A 164 -24.75 -14.72 -13.19
N GLY A 165 -24.70 -15.72 -14.08
CA GLY A 165 -23.84 -15.76 -15.25
C GLY A 165 -23.96 -14.57 -16.20
N ARG A 166 -22.82 -14.20 -16.78
CA ARG A 166 -22.78 -13.54 -18.09
C ARG A 166 -21.76 -14.24 -18.98
N GLY A 167 -22.25 -14.60 -20.17
CA GLY A 167 -21.65 -15.50 -21.13
C GLY A 167 -20.29 -15.05 -21.67
N ASN A 168 -19.54 -16.05 -22.10
CA ASN A 168 -18.23 -15.94 -22.70
C ASN A 168 -18.40 -15.94 -24.23
N GLU A 169 -17.92 -14.90 -24.92
CA GLU A 169 -17.62 -14.94 -26.35
C GLU A 169 -16.13 -14.66 -26.54
N PRO A 170 -15.43 -15.39 -27.43
CA PRO A 170 -13.96 -15.43 -27.44
C PRO A 170 -13.35 -14.24 -28.20
N ALA A 171 -12.25 -13.71 -27.67
CA ALA A 171 -11.40 -12.73 -28.34
C ALA A 171 -10.55 -13.40 -29.44
N THR A 172 -10.46 -12.74 -30.58
CA THR A 172 -9.63 -13.13 -31.73
C THR A 172 -8.18 -12.68 -31.55
N GLU A 173 -7.25 -13.53 -31.99
CA GLU A 173 -5.80 -13.34 -31.95
C GLU A 173 -5.33 -12.23 -32.91
N GLY A 174 -4.42 -11.37 -32.42
CA GLY A 174 -3.63 -10.43 -33.21
C GLY A 174 -2.14 -10.61 -32.89
N LYS A 175 -1.35 -10.86 -33.94
CA LYS A 175 0.08 -11.21 -33.93
C LYS A 175 0.99 -10.08 -33.42
N GLY A 176 2.16 -10.48 -32.91
CA GLY A 176 3.15 -9.63 -32.28
C GLY A 176 4.15 -8.96 -33.24
N GLU A 177 5.02 -8.15 -32.63
CA GLU A 177 6.29 -7.72 -33.18
C GLU A 177 7.24 -7.34 -32.03
N GLU A 178 8.51 -7.71 -32.21
CA GLU A 178 9.61 -7.64 -31.24
C GLU A 178 10.27 -6.25 -31.14
N GLY A 179 10.91 -6.00 -29.99
CA GLY A 179 12.30 -5.56 -29.97
C GLY A 179 12.59 -4.06 -29.96
N GLY A 180 12.85 -3.51 -28.78
CA GLY A 180 13.48 -2.20 -28.63
C GLY A 180 13.96 -1.94 -27.21
N ALA A 181 15.22 -2.24 -26.92
CA ALA A 181 15.85 -1.98 -25.63
C ALA A 181 15.85 -0.48 -25.31
N ARG A 182 15.04 -0.05 -24.33
CA ARG A 182 15.06 1.32 -23.82
C ARG A 182 16.21 1.50 -22.83
N LYS A 183 17.14 2.38 -23.18
CA LYS A 183 18.11 2.98 -22.26
C LYS A 183 17.34 3.72 -21.15
N VAL A 184 17.47 3.27 -19.91
CA VAL A 184 16.87 3.96 -18.74
C VAL A 184 17.76 5.15 -18.38
N SER A 185 17.43 6.33 -18.91
CA SER A 185 17.96 7.59 -18.39
C SER A 185 17.29 7.88 -17.05
N HIS A 186 18.08 7.95 -15.98
CA HIS A 186 17.61 8.45 -14.68
C HIS A 186 17.38 9.96 -14.82
N SER A 187 16.13 10.34 -15.11
CA SER A 187 15.72 11.73 -14.97
C SER A 187 15.50 11.98 -13.48
N THR A 188 16.28 12.89 -12.90
CA THR A 188 15.97 13.48 -11.59
C THR A 188 14.88 14.54 -11.75
N GLY A 189 13.84 14.22 -12.52
CA GLY A 189 12.64 15.03 -12.59
C GLY A 189 11.94 14.92 -11.25
N THR A 190 11.71 16.05 -10.59
CA THR A 190 10.74 16.16 -9.51
C THR A 190 9.38 15.77 -10.07
N CYS A 191 9.08 14.47 -10.05
CA CYS A 191 7.72 14.00 -10.32
C CYS A 191 6.86 14.64 -9.22
N PRO A 192 5.84 15.43 -9.55
CA PRO A 192 4.88 15.84 -8.54
C PRO A 192 4.30 14.53 -7.99
N MET A 193 4.68 14.19 -6.77
CA MET A 193 4.12 13.08 -6.01
C MET A 193 2.69 13.46 -5.61
N GLY A 194 1.86 13.73 -6.63
CA GLY A 194 0.44 13.85 -6.50
C GLY A 194 -0.17 12.45 -6.61
N PHE A 195 -1.27 12.26 -5.89
CA PHE A 195 -2.27 11.32 -6.34
C PHE A 195 -2.95 11.84 -7.62
#